data_AF-A0A537W001-F1
#
_entry.id   AF-A0A537W001-F1
#
_cell.length_a   1.000
_cell.length_b   1.000
_cell.length_c   1.000
_cell.angle_alpha   90.00
_cell.angle_beta   90.00
_cell.angle_gamma   90.00
#
_symmetry.space_group_name_H-M   'P 1'
#
loop_
_entity.id
_entity.type
_entity.pdbx_description
1 polymer ?
#
loop_
_entity_poly.entity_id
_entity_poly.type
_entity_poly.pdbx_seq_one_letter_code
_entity_poly.pdbx_strand_id
1 'polypeptide(L)'
;MPRKWLALALSVVSGASILGAVGPSTAAATGELPALQSDLSHQLALAGTQDGAYVSDVTARQALFSERADVLRPPASVEKLYTATTALARFGPLTRLTTTVSGVGHLAPGGVWEGNLYLRGEGDPTFGSPSFIHGAYGGKGASVSALASQLVRVDGIHRVTGSIMGDETYQAR
;
A
#
# COMPACT_ATOMS: atom_id res chain seq x y z
N MET A 1 27.34 -50.12 -7.85
CA MET A 1 28.39 -50.84 -7.08
C MET A 1 29.65 -50.00 -7.04
N PRO A 2 30.30 -49.86 -5.88
CA PRO A 2 31.27 -48.80 -5.59
C PRO A 2 32.72 -49.24 -5.86
N ARG A 3 33.62 -48.29 -6.12
CA ARG A 3 35.07 -48.51 -6.01
C ARG A 3 35.66 -47.46 -5.07
N LYS A 4 35.98 -47.92 -3.86
CA LYS A 4 36.77 -47.25 -2.82
C LYS A 4 38.26 -47.41 -3.12
N TRP A 5 39.07 -46.36 -2.94
CA TRP A 5 40.50 -46.40 -2.59
C TRP A 5 40.76 -45.12 -1.74
N LEU A 6 41.01 -45.21 -0.42
CA LEU A 6 42.32 -45.27 0.28
C LEU A 6 43.29 -44.14 -0.15
N ALA A 7 43.98 -43.37 0.68
CA ALA A 7 44.07 -43.21 2.14
C ALA A 7 44.91 -41.95 2.43
N LEU A 8 44.61 -41.29 3.56
CA LEU A 8 45.54 -40.76 4.57
C LEU A 8 46.68 -39.76 4.19
N ALA A 9 46.58 -38.54 4.73
CA ALA A 9 47.75 -37.82 5.24
C ALA A 9 47.35 -36.92 6.42
N LEU A 10 47.92 -37.24 7.59
CA LEU A 10 47.83 -36.52 8.85
C LEU A 10 48.85 -35.37 8.84
N SER A 11 48.48 -34.16 9.26
CA SER A 11 49.42 -33.16 9.75
C SER A 11 48.71 -32.19 10.70
N VAL A 12 49.06 -32.33 11.97
CA VAL A 12 48.68 -31.47 13.10
C VAL A 12 49.45 -30.16 12.99
N VAL A 13 48.75 -29.02 13.05
CA VAL A 13 49.33 -27.76 13.57
C VAL A 13 48.28 -27.10 14.47
N SER A 14 48.65 -26.99 15.74
CA SER A 14 47.96 -26.26 16.79
C SER A 14 47.88 -24.76 16.47
N GLY A 15 46.72 -24.16 16.68
CA GLY A 15 46.52 -22.70 16.62
C GLY A 15 45.41 -22.30 17.58
N ALA A 16 45.74 -21.43 18.52
CA ALA A 16 45.00 -21.11 19.73
C ALA A 16 43.55 -20.67 19.53
N SER A 17 42.72 -21.11 20.47
CA SER A 17 41.35 -20.69 20.73
C SER A 17 41.21 -19.18 20.90
N ILE A 18 40.36 -18.56 20.08
CA ILE A 18 39.55 -17.41 20.51
C ILE A 18 38.14 -17.65 19.96
N LEU A 19 37.30 -18.32 20.76
CA LEU A 19 35.85 -18.16 20.64
C LEU A 19 35.54 -16.73 21.10
N GLY A 20 35.51 -15.80 20.16
CA GLY A 20 34.86 -14.51 20.35
C GLY A 20 33.35 -14.76 20.42
N ALA A 21 32.84 -15.00 21.61
CA ALA A 21 31.41 -14.89 21.87
C ALA A 21 31.03 -13.42 21.64
N VAL A 22 30.51 -13.11 20.45
CA VAL A 22 29.80 -11.87 20.20
C VAL A 22 28.46 -12.03 20.92
N GLY A 23 28.48 -11.86 22.24
CA GLY A 23 27.26 -11.63 23.00
C GLY A 23 26.66 -10.29 22.54
N PRO A 24 25.33 -10.16 22.46
CA PRO A 24 24.73 -8.86 22.24
C PRO A 24 25.21 -7.92 23.35
N SER A 25 25.81 -6.79 22.98
CA SER A 25 26.13 -5.72 23.92
C SER A 25 24.83 -5.19 24.52
N THR A 26 24.41 -5.73 25.66
CA THR A 26 23.34 -5.17 26.51
C THR A 26 23.89 -4.01 27.35
N ALA A 27 24.56 -3.06 26.69
CA ALA A 27 25.24 -1.95 27.33
C ALA A 27 24.96 -0.63 26.61
N ALA A 28 23.68 -0.35 26.39
CA ALA A 28 23.12 0.99 26.17
C ALA A 28 21.60 0.84 26.33
N ALA A 29 21.06 1.05 27.54
CA ALA A 29 19.61 1.00 27.74
C ALA A 29 19.15 1.71 29.02
N THR A 30 19.98 1.79 30.07
CA THR A 30 19.57 2.37 31.36
C THR A 30 19.53 3.90 31.37
N GLY A 31 20.18 4.58 30.42
CA GLY A 31 20.17 6.05 30.29
C GLY A 31 19.33 6.61 29.13
N GLU A 32 18.88 5.76 28.21
CA GLU A 32 18.25 6.22 26.96
C GLU A 32 16.80 6.65 27.15
N LEU A 33 16.03 5.93 27.99
CA LEU A 33 14.63 6.25 28.20
C LEU A 33 14.41 7.57 28.98
N PRO A 34 15.10 7.85 30.10
CA PRO A 34 14.97 9.14 30.77
C PRO A 34 15.40 10.32 29.88
N ALA A 35 16.44 10.13 29.07
CA ALA A 35 16.88 11.15 28.11
C ALA A 35 15.82 11.40 27.03
N LEU A 36 15.25 10.33 26.44
CA LEU A 36 14.13 10.43 25.49
C LEU A 36 12.93 11.16 26.10
N GLN A 37 12.53 10.77 27.31
CA GLN A 37 11.39 11.37 28.00
C GLN A 37 11.64 12.86 28.28
N SER A 38 12.85 13.23 28.71
CA SER A 38 13.23 14.63 28.94
C SER A 38 13.21 15.45 27.66
N ASP A 39 13.73 14.92 26.56
CA ASP A 39 13.72 15.62 25.26
C ASP A 39 12.28 15.81 24.75
N LEU A 40 11.46 14.76 24.74
CA LEU A 40 10.06 14.84 24.31
C LEU A 40 9.24 15.81 25.16
N SER A 41 9.44 15.82 26.48
CA SER A 41 8.81 16.79 27.38
C SER A 41 9.19 18.22 27.02
N HIS A 42 10.48 18.45 26.75
CA HIS A 42 10.98 19.77 26.32
C HIS A 42 10.38 20.19 24.98
N GLN A 43 10.35 19.31 23.98
CA GLN A 43 9.75 19.61 22.67
C GLN A 43 8.25 19.92 22.77
N LEU A 44 7.49 19.16 23.57
CA LEU A 44 6.07 19.44 23.79
C LEU A 44 5.83 20.76 24.51
N ALA A 45 6.70 21.12 25.47
CA ALA A 45 6.62 22.41 26.14
C ALA A 45 6.82 23.59 25.15
N LEU A 46 7.69 23.42 24.15
CA LEU A 46 7.89 24.40 23.07
C LEU A 46 6.71 24.46 22.09
N ALA A 47 6.08 23.32 21.80
CA ALA A 47 4.95 23.21 20.87
C ALA A 47 3.66 23.85 21.46
N GLY A 48 3.42 23.60 22.75
CA GLY A 48 2.39 24.27 23.53
C GLY A 48 1.41 23.32 24.22
N THR A 49 0.54 23.88 25.05
CA THR A 49 -0.35 23.09 25.94
C THR A 49 -1.46 22.33 25.21
N GLN A 50 -1.70 22.66 23.93
CA GLN A 50 -2.67 21.95 23.10
C GLN A 50 -2.08 20.68 22.49
N ASP A 51 -0.76 20.53 22.47
CA ASP A 51 -0.10 19.36 21.90
C ASP A 51 0.04 18.22 22.93
N GLY A 52 0.20 17.02 22.41
CA GLY A 52 0.39 15.81 23.19
C GLY A 52 1.13 14.77 22.38
N ALA A 53 1.73 13.80 23.07
CA ALA A 53 2.42 12.69 22.43
C ALA A 53 2.23 11.40 23.22
N TYR A 54 2.23 10.30 22.48
CA TYR A 54 2.25 8.96 23.02
C TYR A 54 3.27 8.14 22.22
N VAL A 55 4.22 7.53 22.91
CA VAL A 55 5.25 6.67 22.31
C VAL A 55 5.17 5.31 22.98
N SER A 56 5.11 4.26 22.18
CA SER A 56 5.02 2.88 22.65
C SER A 56 6.06 2.01 21.99
N ASP A 57 6.65 1.10 22.77
CA ASP A 57 7.29 -0.09 22.24
C ASP A 57 6.19 -1.04 21.76
N VAL A 58 6.14 -1.29 20.45
CA VAL A 58 5.14 -2.16 19.83
C VAL A 58 5.38 -3.65 20.09
N THR A 59 6.62 -4.03 20.43
CA THR A 59 7.01 -5.41 20.74
C THR A 59 6.70 -5.72 22.20
N ALA A 60 7.20 -4.88 23.12
CA ALA A 60 6.96 -5.03 24.56
C ALA A 60 5.55 -4.59 24.99
N ARG A 61 4.80 -3.90 24.11
CA ARG A 61 3.49 -3.29 24.39
C ARG A 61 3.52 -2.36 25.61
N GLN A 62 4.60 -1.59 25.73
CA GLN A 62 4.83 -0.70 26.85
C GLN A 62 4.89 0.75 26.38
N ALA A 63 4.21 1.65 27.09
CA ALA A 63 4.35 3.08 26.89
C ALA A 63 5.76 3.53 27.33
N LEU A 64 6.47 4.20 26.43
CA LEU A 64 7.78 4.82 26.67
C LEU A 64 7.62 6.30 27.05
N PHE A 65 6.58 6.95 26.52
CA PHE A 65 6.23 8.34 26.83
C PHE A 65 4.73 8.55 26.68
N SER A 66 4.12 9.34 27.55
CA SER A 66 2.70 9.71 27.47
C SER A 66 2.48 11.08 28.09
N GLU A 67 2.05 12.05 27.28
CA GLU A 67 1.67 13.38 27.74
C GLU A 67 0.43 13.85 26.97
N ARG A 68 -0.66 14.11 27.71
CA ARG A 68 -1.98 14.52 27.16
C ARG A 68 -2.49 13.59 26.03
N ALA A 69 -2.16 12.30 26.10
CA ALA A 69 -2.46 11.31 25.06
C ALA A 69 -3.97 11.10 24.84
N ASP A 70 -4.77 11.18 25.91
CA ASP A 70 -6.23 10.94 25.85
C ASP A 70 -7.06 12.18 25.49
N VAL A 71 -6.41 13.32 25.22
CA VAL A 71 -7.11 14.55 24.82
C VAL A 71 -7.48 14.47 23.34
N LEU A 72 -8.77 14.57 23.05
CA LEU A 72 -9.31 14.50 21.69
C LEU A 72 -8.84 15.68 20.84
N ARG A 73 -8.40 15.40 19.61
CA ARG A 73 -7.88 16.38 18.65
C ARG A 73 -8.32 16.03 17.22
N PRO A 74 -8.50 17.01 16.33
CA PRO A 74 -8.68 16.75 14.91
C PRO A 74 -7.42 16.05 14.36
N PRO A 75 -7.54 14.83 13.79
CA PRO A 75 -6.38 14.05 13.36
C PRO A 75 -5.77 14.55 12.05
N ALA A 76 -6.43 15.46 11.33
CA ALA A 76 -6.06 15.87 9.99
C ALA A 76 -5.79 14.65 9.09
N SER A 77 -4.65 14.60 8.39
CA SER A 77 -4.32 13.46 7.54
C SER A 77 -3.94 12.16 8.29
N VAL A 78 -3.77 12.18 9.62
CA VAL A 78 -3.63 10.94 10.41
C VAL A 78 -4.89 10.09 10.33
N GLU A 79 -6.05 10.70 10.03
CA GLU A 79 -7.31 9.99 9.75
C GLU A 79 -7.16 8.90 8.69
N LYS A 80 -6.25 9.10 7.72
CA LYS A 80 -6.00 8.14 6.64
C LYS A 80 -5.55 6.77 7.17
N LEU A 81 -4.93 6.70 8.35
CA LEU A 81 -4.58 5.42 8.97
C LEU A 81 -5.82 4.58 9.29
N TYR A 82 -6.86 5.20 9.85
CA TYR A 82 -8.14 4.53 10.14
C TYR A 82 -8.86 4.14 8.86
N THR A 83 -8.93 5.04 7.87
CA THR A 83 -9.56 4.73 6.58
C THR A 83 -8.85 3.60 5.85
N ALA A 84 -7.51 3.64 5.76
CA ALA A 84 -6.73 2.63 5.05
C ALA A 84 -6.79 1.26 5.73
N THR A 85 -6.67 1.20 7.05
CA THR A 85 -6.77 -0.06 7.81
C THR A 85 -8.18 -0.65 7.71
N THR A 86 -9.22 0.18 7.77
CA THR A 86 -10.61 -0.27 7.57
C THR A 86 -10.84 -0.80 6.16
N ALA A 87 -10.33 -0.11 5.13
CA ALA A 87 -10.42 -0.58 3.75
C ALA A 87 -9.72 -1.92 3.56
N LEU A 88 -8.50 -2.08 4.08
CA LEU A 88 -7.76 -3.33 4.04
C LEU A 88 -8.48 -4.46 4.78
N ALA A 89 -9.06 -4.18 5.95
CA ALA A 89 -9.80 -5.18 6.73
C ALA A 89 -11.11 -5.61 6.06
N ARG A 90 -11.82 -4.68 5.41
CA ARG A 90 -13.11 -4.97 4.75
C ARG A 90 -12.95 -5.63 3.38
N PHE A 91 -12.04 -5.10 2.57
CA PHE A 91 -11.91 -5.53 1.17
C PHE A 91 -10.82 -6.58 1.00
N GLY A 92 -9.74 -6.49 1.79
CA GLY A 92 -8.54 -7.28 1.64
C GLY A 92 -7.47 -6.57 0.79
N PRO A 93 -6.19 -6.99 0.91
CA PRO A 93 -5.09 -6.33 0.22
C PRO A 93 -5.04 -6.61 -1.30
N LEU A 94 -5.83 -7.58 -1.78
CA LEU A 94 -5.84 -8.01 -3.19
C LEU A 94 -7.08 -7.55 -3.96
N THR A 95 -7.95 -6.75 -3.35
CA THR A 95 -9.16 -6.23 -4.01
C THR A 95 -8.81 -5.40 -5.23
N ARG A 96 -9.62 -5.55 -6.27
CA ARG A 96 -9.56 -4.72 -7.47
C ARG A 96 -10.91 -4.06 -7.66
N LEU A 97 -10.90 -2.73 -7.76
CA LEU A 97 -12.07 -1.96 -8.16
C LEU A 97 -12.13 -1.97 -9.69
N THR A 98 -13.32 -2.17 -10.25
CA THR A 98 -13.47 -2.35 -11.69
C THR A 98 -14.12 -1.14 -12.35
N THR A 99 -13.75 -0.92 -13.61
CA THR A 99 -14.41 0.03 -14.50
C THR A 99 -14.81 -0.74 -15.74
N THR A 100 -16.10 -0.72 -16.06
CA THR A 100 -16.68 -1.52 -17.15
C THR A 100 -17.41 -0.63 -18.15
N VAL A 101 -17.59 -1.14 -19.37
CA VAL A 101 -18.48 -0.53 -20.36
C VAL A 101 -19.66 -1.45 -20.55
N SER A 102 -20.87 -0.90 -20.45
CA SER A 102 -22.12 -1.58 -20.77
C SER A 102 -22.86 -0.80 -21.87
N GLY A 103 -23.76 -1.46 -22.60
CA GLY A 103 -24.45 -0.83 -23.72
C GLY A 103 -25.91 -1.24 -23.80
N VAL A 104 -26.75 -0.31 -24.28
CA VAL A 104 -28.13 -0.57 -24.69
C VAL A 104 -28.24 -0.21 -26.16
N GLY A 105 -28.33 -1.21 -27.01
CA GLY A 105 -28.22 -1.07 -28.46
C GLY A 105 -27.85 -2.39 -29.11
N HIS A 106 -27.36 -2.31 -30.35
CA HIS A 106 -26.88 -3.46 -31.10
C HIS A 106 -25.71 -3.09 -32.01
N LEU A 107 -24.88 -4.09 -32.35
CA LEU A 107 -23.77 -3.92 -33.28
C LEU A 107 -24.25 -4.14 -34.71
N ALA A 108 -24.25 -3.08 -35.52
CA ALA A 108 -24.56 -3.12 -36.95
C ALA A 108 -23.31 -3.44 -37.80
N PRO A 109 -23.49 -3.85 -39.08
CA PRO A 109 -22.39 -4.12 -39.99
C PRO A 109 -21.37 -2.97 -40.06
N GLY A 110 -20.09 -3.31 -40.24
CA GLY A 110 -19.01 -2.32 -40.27
C GLY A 110 -18.57 -1.81 -38.89
N GLY A 111 -19.05 -2.44 -37.80
CA GLY A 111 -18.64 -2.13 -36.43
C GLY A 111 -19.28 -0.87 -35.85
N VAL A 112 -20.51 -0.56 -36.27
CA VAL A 112 -21.26 0.59 -35.76
C VAL A 112 -22.16 0.12 -34.62
N TRP A 113 -21.89 0.58 -33.39
CA TRP A 113 -22.79 0.41 -32.26
C TRP A 113 -23.95 1.40 -32.36
N GLU A 114 -25.14 0.87 -32.63
CA GLU A 114 -26.40 1.61 -32.68
C GLU A 114 -27.08 1.58 -31.32
N GLY A 115 -26.72 2.56 -30.49
CA GLY A 115 -27.25 2.72 -29.14
C GLY A 115 -26.29 3.46 -28.22
N ASN A 116 -26.63 3.46 -26.93
CA ASN A 116 -25.85 4.16 -25.91
C ASN A 116 -24.82 3.22 -25.27
N LEU A 117 -23.71 3.79 -24.83
CA LEU A 117 -22.72 3.14 -23.97
C LEU A 117 -22.63 3.85 -22.62
N TYR A 118 -22.36 3.08 -21.58
CA TYR A 118 -22.24 3.54 -20.21
C TYR A 118 -20.91 3.07 -19.65
N LEU A 119 -20.04 4.02 -19.28
CA LEU A 119 -18.81 3.78 -18.55
C LEU A 119 -19.13 3.73 -17.07
N ARG A 120 -19.19 2.54 -16.50
CA ARG A 120 -19.57 2.30 -15.11
C ARG A 120 -18.33 2.11 -14.25
N GLY A 121 -18.11 3.02 -13.31
CA GLY A 121 -16.96 2.98 -12.39
C GLY A 121 -17.35 2.51 -10.99
N GLU A 122 -16.60 1.56 -10.43
CA GLU A 122 -16.75 1.09 -9.04
C GLU A 122 -15.80 1.81 -8.06
N GLY A 123 -15.21 2.93 -8.50
CA GLY A 123 -14.35 3.77 -7.67
C GLY A 123 -12.85 3.52 -7.82
N ASP A 124 -12.38 2.89 -8.91
CA ASP A 124 -10.93 2.76 -9.19
C ASP A 124 -10.26 4.14 -9.26
N PRO A 125 -9.46 4.53 -8.23
CA PRO A 125 -8.86 5.86 -8.20
C PRO A 125 -7.72 6.00 -9.22
N THR A 126 -7.25 4.87 -9.77
CA THR A 126 -6.16 4.81 -10.74
C THR A 126 -6.64 4.84 -12.18
N PHE A 127 -7.95 4.89 -12.44
CA PHE A 127 -8.48 4.94 -13.79
C PHE A 127 -8.29 6.32 -14.44
N GLY A 128 -7.77 6.36 -15.67
CA GLY A 128 -7.66 7.64 -16.39
C GLY A 128 -6.88 7.58 -17.70
N SER A 129 -6.36 8.73 -18.12
CA SER A 129 -5.45 8.80 -19.27
C SER A 129 -4.08 8.19 -18.93
N PRO A 130 -3.32 7.69 -19.92
CA PRO A 130 -1.96 7.20 -19.67
C PRO A 130 -1.06 8.23 -18.95
N SER A 131 -1.19 9.52 -19.27
CA SER A 131 -0.42 10.58 -18.62
C SER A 131 -0.81 10.80 -17.16
N PHE A 132 -2.11 10.77 -16.85
CA PHE A 132 -2.61 10.84 -15.47
C PHE A 132 -2.09 9.67 -14.64
N ILE A 133 -2.20 8.44 -15.17
CA ILE A 133 -1.74 7.23 -14.49
C ILE A 133 -0.23 7.29 -14.25
N HIS A 134 0.55 7.78 -15.22
CA HIS A 134 1.99 7.93 -15.06
C HIS A 134 2.33 8.95 -13.96
N GLY A 135 1.71 10.14 -13.99
CA GLY A 135 2.02 11.22 -13.06
C GLY A 135 1.53 10.98 -11.63
N ALA A 136 0.31 10.45 -11.46
CA ALA A 136 -0.31 10.28 -10.15
C ALA A 136 -0.01 8.90 -9.51
N TYR A 137 0.19 7.86 -10.33
CA TYR A 137 0.24 6.48 -9.87
C TYR A 137 1.45 5.68 -10.41
N GLY A 138 2.46 6.36 -10.99
CA GLY A 138 3.69 5.72 -11.45
C GLY A 138 3.47 4.70 -12.57
N GLY A 139 2.43 4.89 -13.38
CA GLY A 139 2.11 4.02 -14.51
C GLY A 139 1.27 2.79 -14.14
N LYS A 140 0.83 2.67 -12.87
CA LYS A 140 -0.01 1.56 -12.40
C LYS A 140 -1.47 1.99 -12.37
N GLY A 141 -2.26 1.47 -13.30
CA GLY A 141 -3.71 1.73 -13.34
C GLY A 141 -4.34 1.25 -14.64
N ALA A 142 -5.67 1.22 -14.67
CA ALA A 142 -6.44 0.94 -15.88
C ALA A 142 -6.58 2.22 -16.71
N SER A 143 -6.33 2.16 -18.02
CA SER A 143 -6.43 3.34 -18.88
C SER A 143 -7.68 3.34 -19.75
N VAL A 144 -8.20 4.54 -20.02
CA VAL A 144 -9.30 4.75 -20.98
C VAL A 144 -8.92 4.20 -22.36
N SER A 145 -7.66 4.38 -22.78
CA SER A 145 -7.19 3.89 -24.09
C SER A 145 -7.12 2.37 -24.16
N ALA A 146 -6.77 1.68 -23.07
CA ALA A 146 -6.81 0.22 -23.01
C ALA A 146 -8.26 -0.30 -23.08
N LEU A 147 -9.19 0.37 -22.41
CA LEU A 147 -10.62 0.04 -22.45
C LEU A 147 -11.20 0.24 -23.86
N ALA A 148 -10.94 1.39 -24.49
CA ALA A 148 -11.36 1.65 -25.87
C ALA A 148 -10.74 0.65 -26.86
N SER A 149 -9.46 0.32 -26.66
CA SER A 149 -8.77 -0.73 -27.40
C SER A 149 -9.45 -2.10 -27.30
N GLN A 150 -10.00 -2.43 -26.13
CA GLN A 150 -10.75 -3.67 -25.93
C GLN A 150 -12.07 -3.64 -26.69
N LEU A 151 -12.83 -2.54 -26.62
CA LEU A 151 -14.08 -2.38 -27.40
C LEU A 151 -13.84 -2.57 -28.91
N VAL A 152 -12.72 -2.06 -29.42
CA VAL A 152 -12.36 -2.20 -30.83
C VAL A 152 -11.95 -3.63 -31.17
N ARG A 153 -11.03 -4.24 -30.40
CA ARG A 153 -10.41 -5.52 -30.76
C ARG A 153 -11.26 -6.74 -30.39
N VAL A 154 -12.06 -6.64 -29.33
CA VAL A 154 -12.84 -7.75 -28.79
C VAL A 154 -14.30 -7.60 -29.19
N ASP A 155 -14.88 -6.41 -29.01
CA ASP A 155 -16.30 -6.19 -29.26
C ASP A 155 -16.60 -5.68 -30.69
N GLY A 156 -15.57 -5.37 -31.48
CA GLY A 156 -15.70 -4.95 -32.88
C GLY A 156 -16.34 -3.56 -33.06
N ILE A 157 -16.39 -2.75 -32.00
CA ILE A 157 -17.00 -1.42 -32.05
C ILE A 157 -15.97 -0.41 -32.57
N HIS A 158 -16.22 0.12 -33.76
CA HIS A 158 -15.42 1.15 -34.42
C HIS A 158 -16.10 2.53 -34.41
N ARG A 159 -17.42 2.57 -34.25
CA ARG A 159 -18.21 3.80 -34.19
C ARG A 159 -19.40 3.63 -33.26
N VAL A 160 -19.76 4.68 -32.54
CA VAL A 160 -20.96 4.73 -31.68
C VAL A 160 -21.86 5.85 -32.21
N THR A 161 -23.14 5.56 -32.44
CA THR A 161 -24.12 6.58 -32.90
C THR A 161 -24.93 7.20 -31.77
N GLY A 162 -25.07 6.51 -30.64
CA GLY A 162 -25.71 7.05 -29.44
C GLY A 162 -24.73 7.79 -28.54
N SER A 163 -25.17 8.03 -27.31
CA SER A 163 -24.39 8.73 -26.30
C SER A 163 -23.44 7.81 -25.56
N ILE A 164 -22.31 8.36 -25.10
CA ILE A 164 -21.39 7.72 -24.15
C ILE A 164 -21.55 8.47 -22.83
N MET A 165 -22.00 7.78 -21.79
CA MET A 165 -22.34 8.36 -20.49
C MET A 165 -21.48 7.74 -19.38
N GLY A 166 -21.12 8.55 -18.37
CA GLY A 166 -20.58 8.02 -17.12
C GLY A 166 -21.70 7.52 -16.22
N ASP A 167 -21.58 6.30 -15.70
CA ASP A 167 -22.46 5.75 -14.68
C ASP A 167 -21.72 5.66 -13.35
N GLU A 168 -22.08 6.56 -12.43
CA GLU A 168 -21.52 6.69 -11.09
C GLU A 168 -22.42 6.10 -9.98
N THR A 169 -23.52 5.42 -10.36
CA THR A 169 -24.52 4.91 -9.41
C THR A 169 -24.01 3.84 -8.45
N TYR A 170 -22.83 3.26 -8.68
CA TYR A 170 -22.22 2.30 -7.76
C TYR A 170 -21.93 2.90 -6.39
N GLN A 171 -21.49 4.17 -6.31
CA GLN A 171 -21.13 4.81 -5.03
C GLN A 171 -22.35 5.26 -4.20
N ALA A 172 -23.56 5.17 -4.76
CA ALA A 172 -24.80 5.53 -4.06
C ALA A 172 -25.46 4.36 -3.29
N ARG A 173 -24.79 3.20 -3.21
CA ARG A 173 -25.25 1.99 -2.50
C ARG A 173 -24.49 1.79 -1.19
#